data_AF-A0AAU2L3I3-F1
#
_entry.id   AF-A0AAU2L3I3-F1
#
_cell.length_a   1.000
_cell.length_b   1.000
_cell.length_c   1.000
_cell.angle_alpha   90.00
_cell.angle_beta   90.00
_cell.angle_gamma   90.00
#
_symmetry.space_group_name_H-M   'P 1'
#
loop_
_entity.id
_entity.type
_entity.pdbx_description
1 polymer ?
#
loop_
_entity_poly.entity_id
_entity_poly.type
_entity_poly.pdbx_seq_one_letter_code
_entity_poly.pdbx_strand_id
1 'polypeptide(L)'
;MRTSLEGTETAAQTPWGLRRMVPLRNGSPSPWRYAGVDPATQTGRWVGEDGAMTPAELGKHGTSVNTYPPTQVGKDGKMDADSGHDATQD
;
A
#
# COMPACT_ATOMS: atom_id res chain seq x y z
N MET A 1 50.59 26.27 -34.95
CA MET A 1 50.43 26.27 -33.47
C MET A 1 48.97 25.99 -33.16
N ARG A 2 48.65 24.86 -32.51
CA ARG A 2 47.30 24.53 -32.04
C ARG A 2 47.42 24.13 -30.57
N THR A 3 46.81 24.91 -29.68
CA THR A 3 46.85 24.70 -28.23
C THR A 3 45.72 23.73 -27.87
N SER A 4 46.05 22.55 -27.36
CA SER A 4 45.07 21.61 -26.79
C SER A 4 44.59 22.15 -25.45
N LEU A 5 43.30 22.43 -25.35
CA LEU A 5 42.60 22.67 -24.08
C LEU A 5 42.10 21.32 -23.57
N GLU A 6 43.00 20.53 -22.99
CA GLU A 6 42.59 19.36 -22.21
C GLU A 6 42.07 19.87 -20.86
N GLY A 7 40.79 20.19 -20.80
CA GLY A 7 40.11 20.47 -19.55
C GLY A 7 40.08 19.20 -18.72
N THR A 8 40.83 19.16 -17.61
CA THR A 8 40.70 18.11 -16.60
C THR A 8 39.32 18.21 -15.98
N GLU A 9 38.36 17.47 -16.53
CA GLU A 9 37.06 17.28 -15.90
C GLU A 9 37.27 16.48 -14.62
N THR A 10 37.08 17.12 -13.47
CA THR A 10 37.13 16.47 -12.17
C THR A 10 36.04 15.41 -12.12
N ALA A 11 36.42 14.14 -12.19
CA ALA A 11 35.49 13.04 -12.04
C ALA A 11 34.69 13.20 -10.74
N ALA A 12 33.36 13.25 -10.84
CA ALA A 12 32.48 13.36 -9.69
C ALA A 12 32.68 12.15 -8.77
N GLN A 13 33.28 12.38 -7.60
CA GLN A 13 33.46 11.30 -6.62
C GLN A 13 32.11 10.93 -6.00
N THR A 14 31.80 9.64 -5.99
CA THR A 14 30.61 9.13 -5.29
C THR A 14 30.72 9.47 -3.80
N PRO A 15 29.74 10.19 -3.22
CA PRO A 15 29.71 10.52 -1.80
C PRO A 15 29.79 9.28 -0.91
N TRP A 16 30.43 9.42 0.26
CA TRP A 16 30.62 8.34 1.23
C TRP A 16 29.31 7.58 1.58
N GLY A 17 28.20 8.30 1.70
CA GLY A 17 26.90 7.70 1.99
C GLY A 17 26.40 6.78 0.87
N LEU A 18 26.50 7.24 -0.39
CA LEU A 18 26.09 6.46 -1.56
C LEU A 18 26.97 5.22 -1.76
N ARG A 19 28.25 5.28 -1.37
CA ARG A 19 29.15 4.12 -1.41
C ARG A 19 28.75 2.99 -0.46
N ARG A 20 27.90 3.26 0.54
CA ARG A 20 27.44 2.29 1.54
C ARG A 20 25.99 1.89 1.36
N MET A 21 25.27 2.53 0.43
CA MET A 21 23.93 2.11 0.08
C MET A 21 24.02 0.84 -0.77
N VAL A 22 23.30 -0.18 -0.34
CA VAL A 22 23.01 -1.35 -1.17
C VAL A 22 21.64 -1.16 -1.80
N PRO A 23 21.39 -1.68 -3.01
CA PRO A 23 20.05 -1.72 -3.57
C PRO A 23 19.09 -2.31 -2.54
N LEU A 24 17.94 -1.67 -2.37
CA LEU A 24 16.85 -2.24 -1.58
C LEU A 24 16.56 -3.61 -2.17
N ARG A 25 16.74 -4.68 -1.38
CA ARG A 25 16.35 -6.03 -1.79
C ARG A 25 14.83 -6.14 -1.72
N ASN A 26 14.17 -5.47 -2.66
CA ASN A 26 12.84 -5.85 -3.07
C ASN A 26 13.01 -7.27 -3.62
N GLY A 27 12.44 -8.27 -2.96
CA GLY A 27 12.52 -9.66 -3.42
C GLY A 27 11.92 -9.83 -4.82
N SER A 28 11.64 -11.06 -5.22
CA SER A 28 10.83 -11.26 -6.42
C SER A 28 9.51 -10.50 -6.29
N PRO A 29 9.05 -9.80 -7.34
CA PRO A 29 7.72 -9.23 -7.36
C PRO A 29 6.70 -10.30 -6.95
N SER A 30 5.70 -9.91 -6.15
CA SER A 30 4.61 -10.84 -5.80
C SER A 30 4.01 -11.40 -7.09
N PRO A 31 3.69 -12.71 -7.17
CA PRO A 31 2.93 -13.23 -8.30
C PRO A 31 1.48 -12.69 -8.30
N TRP A 32 1.03 -12.15 -7.17
CA TRP A 32 -0.31 -11.60 -7.01
C TRP A 32 -0.37 -10.09 -7.30
N ARG A 33 -1.43 -9.67 -7.98
CA ARG A 33 -1.73 -8.27 -8.31
C ARG A 33 -3.16 -7.93 -7.93
N TYR A 34 -3.39 -6.75 -7.34
CA TYR A 34 -4.74 -6.28 -7.07
C TYR A 34 -5.41 -5.82 -8.37
N ALA A 35 -6.64 -6.25 -8.61
CA ALA A 35 -7.37 -6.01 -9.85
C ALA A 35 -8.62 -5.11 -9.69
N GLY A 36 -8.85 -4.58 -8.49
CA GLY A 36 -10.01 -3.74 -8.21
C GLY A 36 -11.13 -4.48 -7.48
N VAL A 37 -12.33 -3.87 -7.48
CA VAL A 37 -13.51 -4.37 -6.77
C VAL A 37 -14.50 -4.98 -7.76
N ASP A 38 -15.05 -6.13 -7.40
CA ASP A 38 -16.18 -6.75 -8.10
C ASP A 38 -17.46 -5.95 -7.86
N PRO A 39 -18.14 -5.43 -8.90
CA PRO A 39 -19.37 -4.67 -8.71
C PRO A 39 -20.53 -5.51 -8.15
N ALA A 40 -20.56 -6.82 -8.38
CA ALA A 40 -21.65 -7.68 -7.92
C ALA A 40 -21.50 -8.06 -6.44
N THR A 41 -20.28 -8.41 -6.02
CA THR A 41 -20.00 -8.90 -4.67
C THR A 41 -19.39 -7.84 -3.76
N GLN A 42 -19.05 -6.66 -4.29
CA GLN A 42 -18.37 -5.58 -3.58
C GLN A 42 -17.08 -6.04 -2.87
N THR A 43 -16.43 -7.09 -3.38
CA THR A 43 -15.21 -7.65 -2.82
C THR A 43 -14.02 -7.31 -3.71
N GLY A 44 -12.86 -7.05 -3.11
CA GLY A 44 -11.61 -6.89 -3.85
C GLY A 44 -11.26 -8.16 -4.63
N ARG A 45 -10.51 -8.04 -5.73
CA ARG A 45 -10.02 -9.18 -6.52
C ARG A 45 -8.51 -9.17 -6.64
N TRP A 46 -7.90 -10.35 -6.54
CA TRP A 46 -6.50 -10.60 -6.87
C TRP A 46 -6.40 -11.39 -8.17
N VAL A 47 -5.36 -11.11 -8.95
CA VAL A 47 -4.93 -11.92 -10.09
C VAL A 47 -3.69 -12.68 -9.69
N GLY A 48 -3.74 -14.01 -9.80
CA GLY A 48 -2.61 -14.89 -9.59
C GLY A 48 -1.73 -15.07 -10.83
N GLU A 49 -0.72 -15.94 -10.71
CA GLU A 49 0.21 -16.26 -11.81
C GLU A 49 -0.49 -16.92 -13.02
N ASP A 50 -1.58 -17.64 -12.76
CA ASP A 50 -2.43 -18.30 -13.77
C ASP A 50 -3.42 -17.32 -14.45
N GLY A 51 -3.43 -16.05 -14.05
CA GLY A 51 -4.37 -15.06 -14.53
C GLY A 51 -5.78 -15.20 -13.96
N ALA A 52 -6.02 -16.16 -13.07
CA ALA A 52 -7.32 -16.35 -12.45
C ALA A 52 -7.60 -15.24 -11.43
N MET A 53 -8.83 -14.72 -11.48
CA MET A 53 -9.34 -13.73 -10.53
C MET A 53 -9.91 -14.43 -9.31
N THR A 54 -9.36 -14.15 -8.14
CA THR A 54 -9.86 -14.69 -6.87
C THR A 54 -10.32 -13.56 -5.95
N PRO A 55 -11.39 -13.76 -5.15
CA PRO A 55 -11.77 -12.81 -4.11
C PRO A 55 -10.61 -12.52 -3.15
N ALA A 56 -10.50 -11.26 -2.75
CA ALA A 56 -9.53 -10.80 -1.78
C ALA A 56 -9.96 -11.18 -0.36
N GLU A 57 -9.56 -12.37 0.06
CA GLU A 57 -9.76 -12.83 1.44
C GLU A 57 -8.74 -12.17 2.38
N LEU A 58 -9.22 -11.29 3.25
CA LEU A 58 -8.38 -10.57 4.23
C LEU A 58 -8.18 -11.35 5.54
N GLY A 59 -8.81 -12.54 5.66
CA GLY A 59 -8.74 -13.40 6.83
C GLY A 59 -9.27 -12.73 8.10
N LYS A 60 -8.89 -13.26 9.28
CA LYS A 60 -9.23 -12.68 10.60
C LYS A 60 -8.28 -11.54 11.03
N HIS A 61 -7.66 -10.84 10.08
CA HIS A 61 -6.77 -9.74 10.43
C HIS A 61 -7.61 -8.53 10.83
N GLY A 62 -7.47 -8.10 12.09
CA GLY A 62 -8.23 -7.00 12.69
C GLY A 62 -8.03 -5.61 12.07
N THR A 63 -7.31 -5.51 10.95
CA THR A 63 -7.14 -4.27 10.17
C THR A 63 -8.22 -4.06 9.12
N SER A 64 -9.07 -5.06 8.86
CA SER A 64 -10.27 -4.94 8.02
C SER A 64 -11.53 -4.61 8.82
N VAL A 65 -11.36 -4.06 10.02
CA VAL A 65 -12.45 -3.62 10.87
C VAL A 65 -12.78 -2.17 10.56
N ASN A 66 -14.04 -1.89 10.27
CA ASN A 66 -14.53 -0.54 10.16
C ASN A 66 -14.50 0.11 11.54
N THR A 67 -13.54 0.98 11.80
CA THR A 67 -13.47 1.71 13.08
C THR A 67 -14.28 2.98 12.93
N TYR A 68 -15.60 2.89 13.06
CA TYR A 68 -16.42 4.08 13.26
C TYR A 68 -16.46 4.43 14.75
N PRO A 69 -15.79 5.51 15.19
CA PRO A 69 -16.11 6.07 16.49
C PRO A 69 -17.57 6.57 16.46
N PRO A 70 -18.38 6.30 17.50
CA PRO A 70 -19.75 6.79 17.54
C PRO A 70 -19.73 8.32 17.48
N THR A 71 -20.36 8.89 16.45
CA THR A 71 -20.43 10.35 16.26
C THR A 71 -21.73 10.96 16.80
N GLN A 72 -22.68 10.14 17.25
CA GLN A 72 -23.93 10.61 17.85
C GLN A 72 -23.78 10.83 19.35
N VAL A 73 -24.03 12.08 19.76
CA VAL A 73 -24.28 12.44 21.15
C VAL A 73 -25.79 12.50 21.33
N GLY A 74 -26.33 11.59 22.13
CA GLY A 74 -27.72 11.57 22.54
C GLY A 74 -28.12 12.87 23.22
N LYS A 75 -29.42 13.16 23.28
CA LYS A 75 -29.96 14.39 23.92
C LYS A 75 -29.65 14.46 25.42
N ASP A 76 -29.26 13.33 26.02
CA ASP A 76 -28.80 13.17 27.39
C ASP A 76 -27.28 13.35 27.55
N GLY A 77 -26.57 13.70 26.47
CA GLY A 77 -25.12 13.89 26.44
C GLY A 77 -24.33 12.58 26.46
N LYS A 78 -24.98 11.43 26.26
CA LYS A 78 -24.30 10.13 26.16
C LYS A 78 -23.91 9.82 24.72
N MET A 79 -22.84 9.05 24.54
CA MET A 79 -22.48 8.54 23.22
C MET A 79 -23.42 7.39 22.89
N ASP A 80 -24.30 7.60 21.92
CA ASP A 80 -25.16 6.53 21.42
C ASP A 80 -24.42 5.81 20.28
N ALA A 81 -24.42 4.48 20.31
CA ALA A 81 -23.86 3.70 19.22
C ALA A 81 -24.66 4.02 17.94
N ASP A 82 -23.96 4.40 16.88
CA ASP A 82 -24.58 4.57 15.57
C ASP A 82 -25.21 3.24 15.16
N SER A 83 -26.46 3.25 14.72
CA SER A 83 -27.19 2.05 14.30
C SER A 83 -26.74 1.56 12.92
N GLY A 84 -25.53 1.93 12.50
CA GLY A 84 -24.90 1.49 11.26
C GLY A 84 -24.96 -0.03 11.19
N HIS A 85 -25.87 -0.54 10.36
CA HIS A 85 -26.20 -1.95 10.25
C HIS A 85 -25.09 -2.80 9.58
N ASP A 86 -23.87 -2.26 9.44
CA ASP A 86 -22.72 -2.93 8.83
C ASP A 86 -21.64 -3.34 9.85
N ALA A 87 -21.83 -3.06 11.15
CA ALA A 87 -20.79 -3.25 12.16
C ALA A 87 -20.81 -4.61 12.90
N THR A 88 -21.71 -5.53 12.55
CA THR A 88 -21.73 -6.89 13.14
C THR A 88 -21.09 -7.91 12.22
N GLN A 89 -19.92 -8.43 12.63
CA GLN A 89 -19.41 -9.74 12.22
C GLN A 89 -19.71 -10.77 13.31
N ASP A 90 -20.02 -12.00 12.90
CA ASP A 90 -20.08 -13.22 13.76
C ASP A 90 -18.71 -13.59 14.36
#